data_AF-A0A376RNR0-F1
#
_entry.id   AF-A0A376RNR0-F1
#
_cell.length_a   1.000
_cell.length_b   1.000
_cell.length_c   1.000
_cell.angle_alpha   90.00
_cell.angle_beta   90.00
_cell.angle_gamma   90.00
#
_symmetry.space_group_name_H-M   'P 1'
#
loop_
_entity.id
_entity.type
_entity.pdbx_description
1 polymer ?
#
loop_
_entity_poly.entity_id
_entity_poly.type
_entity_poly.pdbx_seq_one_letter_code
_entity_poly.pdbx_strand_id
1 'polypeptide(L)' 'MDVDKKYPTIDFRYSGNKTCEVALELNQARGAVWVGDVVCQRPLIVGGGDADRRRE' A
#
# COMPACT_ATOMS: atom_id res chain seq x y z
N MET A 1 -12.72 -5.98 -5.98
CA MET A 1 -11.63 -5.00 -6.16
C MET A 1 -10.71 -5.59 -7.23
N ASP A 2 -10.45 -4.87 -8.31
CA ASP A 2 -9.46 -5.28 -9.33
C ASP A 2 -8.15 -4.55 -9.05
N VAL A 3 -7.01 -5.22 -9.19
CA VAL A 3 -5.69 -4.71 -8.79
C VAL A 3 -4.72 -4.94 -9.94
N ASP A 4 -4.10 -3.87 -10.44
CA ASP A 4 -3.11 -3.94 -11.50
C ASP A 4 -1.87 -4.72 -11.02
N LYS A 5 -1.47 -5.76 -11.75
CA LYS A 5 -0.26 -6.54 -11.42
C LYS A 5 1.03 -5.76 -11.55
N LYS A 6 1.06 -4.70 -12.36
CA LYS A 6 2.25 -3.85 -12.58
C LYS A 6 2.50 -2.96 -11.36
N TYR A 7 1.45 -2.49 -10.72
CA TYR A 7 1.50 -1.64 -9.52
C TYR A 7 0.45 -2.12 -8.52
N PRO A 8 0.68 -3.28 -7.87
CA PRO A 8 -0.32 -3.93 -7.05
C PRO A 8 -0.40 -3.25 -5.68
N THR A 9 -0.92 -2.04 -5.66
CA THR A 9 -0.92 -1.17 -4.49
C THR A 9 -2.33 -0.95 -3.99
N ILE A 10 -2.53 -1.04 -2.68
CA ILE A 10 -3.78 -0.67 -2.01
C ILE A 10 -3.59 0.68 -1.30
N ASP A 11 -4.42 1.67 -1.64
CA ASP A 11 -4.55 2.93 -0.90
C ASP A 11 -5.78 2.85 0.00
N PHE A 12 -5.57 3.00 1.30
CA PHE A 12 -6.61 3.09 2.32
C PHE A 12 -6.62 4.46 2.98
N ARG A 13 -7.76 5.16 2.88
CA ARG A 13 -7.95 6.50 3.48
C ARG A 13 -8.85 6.42 4.70
N TYR A 14 -8.39 6.99 5.81
CA TYR A 14 -9.18 7.10 7.03
C TYR A 14 -9.08 8.50 7.63
N SER A 15 -9.96 8.80 8.59
CA SER A 15 -10.23 10.14 9.12
C SER A 15 -8.99 11.03 9.31
N GLY A 16 -9.10 12.29 8.87
CA GLY A 16 -8.09 13.33 9.11
C GLY A 16 -6.88 13.28 8.16
N ASN A 17 -7.13 13.08 6.85
CA ASN A 17 -6.09 13.03 5.81
C ASN A 17 -5.03 11.96 6.03
N LYS A 18 -5.38 10.90 6.76
CA LYS A 18 -4.46 9.78 6.97
C LYS A 18 -4.70 8.77 5.88
N THR A 19 -3.64 8.46 5.15
CA THR A 19 -3.66 7.44 4.13
C THR A 19 -2.68 6.35 4.52
N CYS A 20 -2.90 5.15 4.02
CA CYS A 20 -1.97 4.05 4.13
C CYS A 20 -1.87 3.44 2.75
N GLU A 21 -0.65 3.36 2.25
CA GLU A 21 -0.35 2.70 0.99
C GLU A 21 0.40 1.39 1.29
N VAL A 22 -0.09 0.28 0.75
CA VAL A 22 0.58 -1.03 0.89
C VAL A 22 0.79 -1.64 -0.48
N ALA A 23 2.04 -1.98 -0.80
CA ALA A 23 2.40 -2.77 -1.97
C ALA A 23 2.18 -4.26 -1.68
N LEU A 24 1.52 -4.95 -2.61
CA LEU A 24 1.29 -6.39 -2.56
C LEU A 24 2.34 -7.14 -3.39
N GLU A 25 2.83 -8.26 -2.88
CA GLU A 25 3.73 -9.13 -3.63
C GLU A 25 2.94 -10.07 -4.56
N LEU A 26 2.60 -9.60 -5.76
CA LEU A 26 1.82 -10.35 -6.77
C LEU A 26 2.66 -10.86 -7.95
N ASN A 27 3.98 -10.69 -7.91
CA ASN A 27 4.91 -11.05 -9.00
C ASN A 27 4.85 -12.53 -9.41
N GLN A 28 4.52 -13.43 -8.49
CA GLN A 28 4.41 -14.88 -8.75
C GLN A 28 2.95 -15.34 -8.96
N ALA A 29 1.96 -14.45 -8.81
CA ALA A 29 0.56 -14.82 -8.89
C ALA A 29 0.14 -15.19 -10.32
N ARG A 30 -0.48 -16.37 -10.50
CA ARG A 30 -1.06 -16.83 -11.76
C ARG A 30 -2.57 -17.01 -11.60
N GLY A 31 -3.36 -16.39 -12.47
CA GLY A 31 -4.83 -16.35 -12.33
C GLY A 31 -5.29 -15.48 -11.16
N ALA A 32 -6.32 -15.91 -10.45
CA ALA A 32 -6.84 -15.26 -9.24
C ALA A 32 -6.09 -15.74 -7.99
N VAL A 33 -5.71 -14.83 -7.10
CA VAL A 33 -5.00 -15.14 -5.86
C VAL A 33 -5.65 -14.43 -4.68
N TRP A 34 -5.63 -15.07 -3.51
CA TRP A 34 -6.09 -14.49 -2.25
C TRP A 34 -4.87 -14.10 -1.42
N VAL A 35 -4.77 -12.83 -1.04
CA VAL A 35 -3.56 -12.27 -0.39
C VAL A 35 -3.63 -12.36 1.15
N GLY A 36 -4.79 -12.71 1.71
CA GLY A 36 -5.00 -12.76 3.15
C GLY A 36 -5.09 -11.38 3.79
N ASP A 37 -4.77 -11.29 5.08
CA ASP A 37 -4.83 -10.04 5.84
C ASP A 37 -3.68 -9.10 5.46
N VAL A 38 -4.03 -7.87 5.08
CA VAL A 38 -3.08 -6.81 4.77
C VAL A 38 -3.12 -5.78 5.90
N VAL A 39 -2.03 -5.67 6.67
CA VAL A 39 -1.93 -4.77 7.82
C VAL A 39 -1.10 -3.54 7.47
N CYS A 40 -1.69 -2.36 7.66
CA CYS A 40 -0.99 -1.09 7.55
C CYS A 40 0.03 -0.92 8.68
N GLN A 41 1.31 -0.93 8.34
CA GLN A 41 2.37 -0.82 9.36
C GLN A 41 2.54 0.61 9.87
N ARG A 42 2.25 1.65 9.07
CA ARG A 42 2.24 3.07 9.48
C ARG A 42 1.30 3.92 8.61
N PRO A 43 0.49 4.82 9.18
CA PRO A 43 -0.25 5.82 8.43
C PRO A 43 0.67 6.92 7.90
N LEU A 44 0.58 7.22 6.61
CA LEU A 44 1.08 8.48 6.05
C LEU A 44 0.08 9.58 6.42
N ILE A 45 0.54 10.61 7.14
CA ILE A 45 -0.24 11.82 7.34
C ILE A 45 -0.02 12.68 6.11
N VAL A 46 -1.04 12.80 5.26
CA VAL A 46 -1.00 13.71 4.11
C VAL A 46 -1.10 15.14 4.65
N GLY A 47 0.05 15.72 5.02
CA GLY A 47 0.12 17.03 5.67
C GLY A 47 1.46 17.47 6.30
N GLY A 48 2.56 16.74 6.13
CA GLY A 48 3.89 17.18 6.61
C GLY A 48 5.00 16.34 5.98
N GLY A 49 5.97 17.01 5.33
CA GLY A 49 6.98 16.44 4.44
C GLY A 49 7.51 15.04 4.78
N ASP A 50 7.35 14.12 3.83
CA ASP A 50 8.00 12.80 3.80
C ASP A 50 9.52 12.96 3.71
N ALA A 51 10.16 12.98 4.88
CA ALA A 51 11.61 12.96 5.06
C ALA A 51 12.12 11.55 5.40
N ASP A 52 11.59 10.50 4.78
CA ASP A 52 12.14 9.14 4.92
C ASP A 52 12.18 8.41 3.57
N ARG A 53 12.94 8.99 2.65
CA ARG A 53 13.37 8.32 1.42
C ARG A 53 14.82 8.62 1.13
N ARG A 54 15.72 8.16 2.00
CA ARG A 54 17.09 7.75 1.61
C ARG A 54 17.63 6.76 2.62
N ARG A 55 17.57 5.50 2.21
CA ARG A 55 18.44 4.41 2.64
C ARG A 55 19.87 4.74 2.17
N GLU A 56 20.77 5.05 3.10
CA GLU A 56 22.22 4.77 3.12
C GLU A 56 22.64 4.50 4.57
#